data_AF-A0A7X3PTE9-F1
#
_entry.id   AF-A0A7X3PTE9-F1
#
_cell.length_a   1.000
_cell.length_b   1.000
_cell.length_c   1.000
_cell.angle_alpha   90.00
_cell.angle_beta   90.00
_cell.angle_gamma   90.00
#
_symmetry.space_group_name_H-M   'P 1'
#
loop_
_entity.id
_entity.type
_entity.pdbx_description
1 polymer ?
#
loop_
_entity_poly.entity_id
_entity_poly.type
_entity_poly.pdbx_seq_one_letter_code
_entity_poly.pdbx_strand_id
1 'polypeptide(L)'
;MKCKWVGSILAVLLLQGTPGGAVEIGLFNPYITDGARISPETLVPTLRKWYLPQALYSLYGWQGSGYTNYARDQYRRYVRTELEGDRYYDLYGNYFTKGWNIYNFTNEYPRDFGSGIWKDPNFSQWFNRLIVVSGAKGQFHTSLTIGEGIRTTMTPLTFSKPLFDGLQWDFQTDKYGVSILAARADSPGRVAVAVDQGAARQTTFTQLLGMNGSVGVGDFATLGGTYLTSFHQNSALSLDENSLRGVLGGRLNAGNVQRLIVRLSDDSPEDGVGGALLLRERIFINGVEHPEIDPIIEGGVAREGLLEASGSNTVTLTYNIETDFRPGPGEEITDFREIERIEVGLVVANDYLVEVASNLQTNATLEPAFLPVAQAEGNVTDASNQRFIRFQYGIPSSNELRGVNLAISDVGGFNLRSEYVSNRRNRRFPNQTIRSNQALAHDASEAYYATASQITYPFFGYGEFFSVEPGYSTSMFIPDSQGFIDYEDEKNYLYELIDDNDDQDRFPDWQRRAVNLSALFPNQNQFPDREVFPGLDEHQDFISDFN
;
A
#
# COMPACT_ATOMS: atom_id res chain seq x y z
N MET A 1 -20.02 66.01 10.49
CA MET A 1 -19.15 64.85 10.13
C MET A 1 -19.97 63.88 9.30
N LYS A 2 -19.36 63.21 8.30
CA LYS A 2 -20.01 62.41 7.23
C LYS A 2 -20.88 63.30 6.29
N CYS A 3 -20.89 63.27 4.95
CA CYS A 3 -20.42 62.38 3.85
C CYS A 3 -21.58 61.66 3.12
N LYS A 4 -21.93 62.14 1.91
CA LYS A 4 -22.32 61.41 0.67
C LYS A 4 -23.01 62.34 -0.38
N TRP A 5 -23.14 61.83 -1.62
CA TRP A 5 -24.07 62.19 -2.73
C TRP A 5 -23.75 63.33 -3.73
N VAL A 6 -23.87 62.98 -5.04
CA VAL A 6 -23.94 63.78 -6.31
C VAL A 6 -22.79 64.78 -6.58
N GLY A 7 -22.16 64.91 -7.76
CA GLY A 7 -22.38 64.39 -9.13
C GLY A 7 -22.14 65.51 -10.18
N SER A 8 -22.06 65.18 -11.49
CA SER A 8 -21.67 66.12 -12.60
C SER A 8 -20.14 66.44 -12.63
N ILE A 9 -19.49 66.98 -13.66
CA ILE A 9 -19.82 67.56 -15.00
C ILE A 9 -18.51 67.47 -15.88
N LEU A 10 -18.36 67.67 -17.21
CA LEU A 10 -19.18 68.10 -18.37
C LEU A 10 -19.32 66.90 -19.36
N ALA A 11 -19.08 66.84 -20.68
CA ALA A 11 -18.71 67.70 -21.84
C ALA A 11 -19.44 67.10 -23.10
N VAL A 12 -19.88 67.77 -24.19
CA VAL A 12 -19.59 69.01 -24.94
C VAL A 12 -18.64 68.82 -26.14
N LEU A 13 -18.95 69.23 -27.39
CA LEU A 13 -20.19 69.43 -28.18
C LEU A 13 -19.76 69.73 -29.65
N LEU A 14 -20.71 69.86 -30.59
CA LEU A 14 -20.52 70.31 -31.99
C LEU A 14 -19.89 69.24 -32.92
N LEU A 15 -20.13 69.18 -34.24
CA LEU A 15 -21.14 69.88 -35.08
C LEU A 15 -21.40 69.04 -36.35
N GLN A 16 -22.62 69.09 -36.90
CA GLN A 16 -22.88 68.91 -38.34
C GLN A 16 -24.03 69.81 -38.81
N GLY A 17 -23.84 70.42 -39.99
CA GLY A 17 -24.91 70.99 -40.79
C GLY A 17 -24.79 70.46 -42.23
N THR A 18 -25.91 70.04 -42.80
CA THR A 18 -26.08 69.88 -44.25
C THR A 18 -26.07 71.25 -44.94
N PRO A 19 -25.75 71.41 -46.25
CA PRO A 19 -25.96 70.41 -47.31
C PRO A 19 -24.85 70.37 -48.39
N GLY A 20 -25.15 69.76 -49.55
CA GLY A 20 -24.64 70.26 -50.84
C GLY A 20 -23.80 69.27 -51.64
N GLY A 21 -24.44 68.59 -52.60
CA GLY A 21 -23.85 67.53 -53.41
C GLY A 21 -22.58 67.87 -54.19
N ALA A 22 -21.77 66.82 -54.39
CA ALA A 22 -20.82 66.69 -55.47
C ALA A 22 -21.18 65.43 -56.29
N VAL A 23 -20.89 65.44 -57.59
CA VAL A 23 -21.09 64.30 -58.49
C VAL A 23 -19.76 63.59 -58.65
N GLU A 24 -19.73 62.26 -58.61
CA GLU A 24 -18.64 61.50 -59.20
C GLU A 24 -19.16 60.34 -60.08
N ILE A 25 -18.43 60.10 -61.16
CA ILE A 25 -18.92 59.47 -62.38
C ILE A 25 -18.66 57.96 -62.34
N GLY A 26 -19.66 57.17 -62.75
CA GLY A 26 -19.69 55.73 -62.53
C GLY A 26 -18.53 54.93 -63.10
N LEU A 27 -18.06 53.97 -62.29
CA LEU A 27 -17.51 52.70 -62.74
C LEU A 27 -18.49 51.59 -62.33
N PHE A 28 -19.20 51.03 -63.31
CA PHE A 28 -20.13 49.93 -63.07
C PHE A 28 -19.33 48.63 -62.89
N ASN A 29 -19.18 48.16 -61.65
CA ASN A 29 -18.49 46.90 -61.36
C ASN A 29 -19.45 45.71 -61.60
N PRO A 30 -19.20 44.82 -62.59
CA PRO A 30 -20.10 43.72 -62.91
C PRO A 30 -20.02 42.55 -61.91
N TYR A 31 -19.15 42.61 -60.89
CA TYR A 31 -18.92 41.52 -59.93
C TYR A 31 -19.62 41.70 -58.58
N ILE A 32 -20.79 42.35 -58.55
CA ILE A 32 -21.68 42.31 -57.37
C ILE A 32 -22.49 41.01 -57.41
N THR A 33 -21.95 39.97 -56.79
CA THR A 33 -22.74 38.78 -56.41
C THR A 33 -23.48 39.07 -55.11
N ASP A 34 -24.81 39.15 -55.16
CA ASP A 34 -25.64 39.41 -53.98
C ASP A 34 -25.79 38.12 -53.15
N GLY A 35 -24.85 37.93 -52.24
CA GLY A 35 -24.75 36.78 -51.35
C GLY A 35 -24.16 37.19 -50.00
N ALA A 36 -24.18 36.27 -49.02
CA ALA A 36 -23.74 36.56 -47.66
C ALA A 36 -22.31 37.15 -47.65
N ARG A 37 -22.16 38.37 -47.11
CA ARG A 37 -20.89 39.09 -47.06
C ARG A 37 -19.92 38.41 -46.09
N ILE A 38 -19.12 37.49 -46.62
CA ILE A 38 -17.90 37.00 -45.97
C ILE A 38 -16.99 38.24 -45.75
N SER A 39 -16.48 38.45 -44.52
CA SER A 39 -15.53 39.55 -44.32
C SER A 39 -14.25 39.29 -45.13
N PRO A 40 -13.64 40.31 -45.75
CA PRO A 40 -12.29 40.19 -46.32
C PRO A 40 -11.26 39.64 -45.32
N GLU A 41 -11.48 39.85 -44.01
CA GLU A 41 -10.66 39.29 -42.93
C GLU A 41 -10.68 37.74 -42.87
N THR A 42 -11.76 37.12 -43.35
CA THR A 42 -11.90 35.65 -43.44
C THR A 42 -11.19 35.09 -44.68
N LEU A 43 -10.94 35.93 -45.69
CA LEU A 43 -10.12 35.59 -46.86
C LEU A 43 -8.64 35.86 -46.56
N VAL A 44 -7.98 34.90 -45.90
CA VAL A 44 -6.54 34.95 -45.65
C VAL A 44 -5.79 34.29 -46.83
N PRO A 45 -5.28 35.05 -47.84
CA PRO A 45 -4.33 34.48 -48.78
C PRO A 45 -3.09 34.01 -48.01
N THR A 46 -2.64 32.79 -48.27
CA THR A 46 -1.61 32.11 -47.46
C THR A 46 -0.21 32.63 -47.74
N LEU A 47 0.06 33.88 -47.32
CA LEU A 47 1.40 34.37 -47.06
C LEU A 47 2.13 33.37 -46.15
N ARG A 48 3.32 32.91 -46.57
CA ARG A 48 4.10 31.90 -45.84
C ARG A 48 4.50 32.44 -44.48
N LYS A 49 3.75 32.08 -43.42
CA LYS A 49 4.02 32.50 -42.04
C LYS A 49 5.31 31.85 -41.55
N TRP A 50 6.42 32.58 -41.65
CA TRP A 50 7.76 32.17 -41.18
C TRP A 50 7.83 31.88 -39.66
N TYR A 51 6.78 32.25 -38.92
CA TYR A 51 6.58 32.01 -37.48
C TYR A 51 5.96 30.64 -37.15
N LEU A 52 5.59 29.83 -38.16
CA LEU A 52 5.27 28.41 -37.93
C LEU A 52 6.50 27.68 -37.38
N PRO A 53 6.35 26.73 -36.43
CA PRO A 53 7.46 25.89 -35.99
C PRO A 53 8.14 25.23 -37.18
N GLN A 54 9.40 25.61 -37.45
CA GLN A 54 10.10 25.21 -38.69
C GLN A 54 10.19 23.68 -38.84
N ALA A 55 10.21 22.97 -37.70
CA ALA A 55 10.10 21.51 -37.60
C ALA A 55 8.91 20.91 -38.36
N LEU A 56 7.73 21.54 -38.35
CA LEU A 56 6.54 21.01 -39.05
C LEU A 56 6.70 21.03 -40.58
N TYR A 57 7.44 22.01 -41.10
CA TYR A 57 7.77 22.07 -42.53
C TYR A 57 8.93 21.13 -42.88
N SER A 58 9.98 21.06 -42.05
CA SER A 58 11.19 20.28 -42.35
C SER A 58 11.05 18.76 -42.10
N LEU A 59 10.30 18.34 -41.09
CA LEU A 59 10.09 16.92 -40.78
C LEU A 59 8.93 16.31 -41.59
N TYR A 60 7.86 17.07 -41.82
CA TYR A 60 6.59 16.55 -42.34
C TYR A 60 6.14 17.18 -43.67
N GLY A 61 6.94 18.09 -44.24
CA GLY A 61 6.69 18.67 -45.57
C GLY A 61 5.39 19.48 -45.67
N TRP A 62 4.84 19.97 -44.55
CA TRP A 62 3.48 20.48 -44.46
C TRP A 62 3.24 21.73 -45.32
N GLN A 63 2.19 21.71 -46.14
CA GLN A 63 1.78 22.80 -47.04
C GLN A 63 0.34 23.24 -46.76
N GLY A 64 0.16 24.43 -46.19
CA GLY A 64 -1.15 24.94 -45.76
C GLY A 64 -2.13 25.36 -46.87
N SER A 65 -1.81 25.14 -48.14
CA SER A 65 -2.62 25.55 -49.30
C SER A 65 -2.76 24.46 -50.38
N GLY A 66 -2.42 23.21 -50.07
CA GLY A 66 -2.62 22.08 -50.98
C GLY A 66 -4.08 21.63 -51.06
N TYR A 67 -4.57 21.33 -52.26
CA TYR A 67 -5.86 20.67 -52.42
C TYR A 67 -5.78 19.23 -51.90
N THR A 68 -6.64 18.86 -50.94
CA THR A 68 -6.67 17.54 -50.32
C THR A 68 -7.75 16.67 -50.95
N ASN A 69 -7.38 15.47 -51.40
CA ASN A 69 -8.32 14.49 -51.95
C ASN A 69 -8.09 13.11 -51.31
N TYR A 70 -8.87 12.81 -50.29
CA TYR A 70 -8.72 11.58 -49.49
C TYR A 70 -9.19 10.28 -50.19
N ALA A 71 -9.58 10.38 -51.46
CA ALA A 71 -9.88 9.23 -52.33
C ALA A 71 -8.75 8.93 -53.34
N ARG A 72 -7.71 9.77 -53.41
CA ARG A 72 -6.44 9.50 -54.12
C ARG A 72 -5.27 9.35 -53.15
N ASP A 73 -5.16 10.28 -52.21
CA ASP A 73 -4.16 10.26 -51.15
C ASP A 73 -4.80 9.69 -49.88
N GLN A 74 -4.11 8.88 -49.10
CA GLN A 74 -4.65 8.43 -47.82
C GLN A 74 -4.82 9.63 -46.86
N TYR A 75 -5.92 9.68 -46.10
CA TYR A 75 -6.10 10.69 -45.05
C TYR A 75 -4.97 10.58 -44.02
N ARG A 76 -4.07 11.56 -44.03
CA ARG A 76 -3.07 11.75 -42.99
C ARG A 76 -3.62 12.73 -41.97
N ARG A 77 -3.88 12.24 -40.76
CA ARG A 77 -4.20 13.07 -39.59
C ARG A 77 -3.08 14.10 -39.41
N TYR A 78 -3.41 15.29 -38.89
CA TYR A 78 -2.40 16.23 -38.42
C TYR A 78 -1.38 15.50 -37.54
N VAL A 79 -0.10 15.69 -37.82
CA VAL A 79 0.96 15.18 -36.96
C VAL A 79 0.84 15.91 -35.63
N ARG A 80 0.34 15.19 -34.63
CA ARG A 80 0.28 15.68 -33.26
C ARG A 80 1.70 15.63 -32.70
N THR A 81 2.42 16.73 -32.83
CA THR A 81 3.73 16.95 -32.19
C THR A 81 3.68 16.76 -30.67
N GLU A 82 2.48 16.87 -30.12
CA GLU A 82 2.08 16.54 -28.76
C GLU A 82 2.26 15.04 -28.47
N LEU A 83 1.76 14.12 -29.31
CA LEU A 83 1.81 12.67 -29.08
C LEU A 83 3.24 12.12 -28.94
N GLU A 84 4.22 12.81 -29.50
CA GLU A 84 5.64 12.49 -29.37
C GLU A 84 6.20 12.78 -27.96
N GLY A 85 5.47 13.49 -27.10
CA GLY A 85 5.85 13.80 -25.71
C GLY A 85 6.83 14.96 -25.52
N ASP A 86 7.40 15.05 -24.32
CA ASP A 86 8.41 16.04 -23.93
C ASP A 86 9.84 15.57 -24.23
N ARG A 87 10.77 16.53 -24.36
CA ARG A 87 12.21 16.23 -24.54
C ARG A 87 12.93 16.22 -23.21
N TYR A 88 13.59 15.11 -22.90
CA TYR A 88 14.45 14.95 -21.74
C TYR A 88 15.91 15.18 -22.11
N TYR A 89 16.63 15.87 -21.23
CA TYR A 89 18.04 16.19 -21.36
C TYR A 89 18.79 15.72 -20.11
N ASP A 90 20.08 15.43 -20.24
CA ASP A 90 20.92 15.08 -19.11
C ASP A 90 21.31 16.33 -18.26
N LEU A 91 22.05 16.10 -17.16
CA LEU A 91 22.55 17.15 -16.26
C LEU A 91 23.50 18.15 -16.94
N TYR A 92 23.97 17.89 -18.16
CA TYR A 92 24.85 18.74 -18.95
C TYR A 92 24.11 19.42 -20.12
N GLY A 93 22.81 19.16 -20.30
CA GLY A 93 21.98 19.71 -21.37
C GLY A 93 22.04 18.91 -22.68
N ASN A 94 22.66 17.73 -22.71
CA ASN A 94 22.62 16.86 -23.90
C ASN A 94 21.23 16.23 -24.03
N TYR A 95 20.70 16.15 -25.25
CA TYR A 95 19.42 15.48 -25.51
C TYR A 95 19.55 13.97 -25.24
N PHE A 96 18.69 13.45 -24.35
CA PHE A 96 18.69 12.04 -23.95
C PHE A 96 17.59 11.25 -24.67
N THR A 97 16.33 11.70 -24.57
CA THR A 97 15.19 11.05 -25.24
C THR A 97 14.00 12.00 -25.41
N LYS A 98 12.96 11.56 -26.12
CA LYS A 98 11.65 12.23 -26.19
C LYS A 98 10.55 11.22 -25.89
N GLY A 99 9.57 11.59 -25.05
CA GLY A 99 8.47 10.71 -24.65
C GLY A 99 7.64 11.29 -23.52
N TRP A 100 6.84 10.45 -22.87
CA TRP A 100 5.95 10.86 -21.79
C TRP A 100 6.41 10.26 -20.46
N ASN A 101 6.37 11.05 -19.39
CA ASN A 101 6.32 10.51 -18.04
C ASN A 101 4.89 9.98 -17.81
N ILE A 102 4.74 8.68 -17.59
CA ILE A 102 3.43 8.02 -17.35
C ILE A 102 3.27 7.59 -15.89
N TYR A 103 4.38 7.21 -15.24
CA TYR A 103 4.42 6.75 -13.86
C TYR A 103 5.74 7.20 -13.22
N ASN A 104 5.67 7.76 -12.01
CA ASN A 104 6.82 8.08 -11.19
C ASN A 104 6.55 7.66 -9.74
N PHE A 105 7.44 6.84 -9.17
CA PHE A 105 7.54 6.56 -7.74
C PHE A 105 8.95 6.96 -7.29
N THR A 106 9.04 7.98 -6.43
CA THR A 106 10.30 8.49 -5.86
C THR A 106 10.19 8.53 -4.33
N ASN A 107 11.23 8.07 -3.62
CA ASN A 107 11.40 8.30 -2.19
C ASN A 107 12.64 9.17 -1.95
N GLU A 108 12.44 10.40 -1.49
CA GLU A 108 13.50 11.37 -1.17
C GLU A 108 13.78 11.40 0.35
N TYR A 109 15.04 11.34 0.78
CA TYR A 109 15.47 11.36 2.18
C TYR A 109 16.67 12.31 2.41
N PRO A 110 16.79 13.01 3.54
CA PRO A 110 15.72 13.34 4.49
C PRO A 110 14.86 14.49 3.93
N ARG A 111 13.54 14.29 3.82
CA ARG A 111 12.58 15.28 3.32
C ARG A 111 11.16 15.02 3.81
N ASP A 112 10.48 16.05 4.31
CA ASP A 112 9.02 16.01 4.50
C ASP A 112 8.30 15.83 3.16
N PHE A 113 7.24 15.01 3.13
CA PHE A 113 6.52 14.64 1.92
C PHE A 113 7.45 14.05 0.84
N GLY A 114 8.46 13.30 1.28
CA GLY A 114 9.56 12.78 0.46
C GLY A 114 9.19 11.53 -0.36
N SER A 115 8.25 10.71 0.10
CA SER A 115 7.70 9.63 -0.73
C SER A 115 6.58 10.16 -1.61
N GLY A 116 6.77 10.16 -2.93
CA GLY A 116 5.80 10.63 -3.92
C GLY A 116 5.49 9.58 -4.98
N ILE A 117 4.21 9.29 -5.20
CA ILE A 117 3.73 8.51 -6.36
C ILE A 117 2.87 9.41 -7.24
N TRP A 118 3.12 9.37 -8.54
CA TRP A 118 2.37 10.09 -9.57
C TRP A 118 2.08 9.15 -10.75
N LYS A 119 0.81 9.13 -11.17
CA LYS A 119 0.25 8.29 -12.23
C LYS A 119 -0.46 9.22 -13.22
N ASP A 120 0.09 9.40 -14.42
CA ASP A 120 -0.42 10.33 -15.45
C ASP A 120 -1.84 9.93 -15.91
N PRO A 121 -2.72 10.85 -16.36
CA PRO A 121 -4.04 10.47 -16.89
C PRO A 121 -3.97 9.43 -18.04
N ASN A 122 -2.90 9.44 -18.83
CA ASN A 122 -2.69 8.50 -19.93
C ASN A 122 -2.28 7.09 -19.46
N PHE A 123 -1.86 6.92 -18.20
CA PHE A 123 -1.69 5.59 -17.59
C PHE A 123 -3.02 4.82 -17.62
N SER A 124 -4.13 5.45 -17.25
CA SER A 124 -5.46 4.83 -17.37
C SER A 124 -6.02 4.86 -18.80
N GLN A 125 -5.73 5.88 -19.60
CA GLN A 125 -6.38 6.04 -20.92
C GLN A 125 -5.69 5.30 -22.08
N TRP A 126 -4.36 5.18 -22.08
CA TRP A 126 -3.61 4.53 -23.17
C TRP A 126 -3.09 3.15 -22.77
N PHE A 127 -2.70 2.99 -21.51
CA PHE A 127 -2.12 1.75 -20.98
C PHE A 127 -3.11 0.90 -20.16
N ASN A 128 -4.37 1.34 -20.03
CA ASN A 128 -5.39 0.67 -19.22
C ASN A 128 -4.89 0.29 -17.80
N ARG A 129 -4.10 1.18 -17.18
CA ARG A 129 -3.46 1.02 -15.87
C ARG A 129 -2.45 -0.15 -15.77
N LEU A 130 -1.91 -0.62 -16.89
CA LEU A 130 -0.88 -1.67 -16.94
C LEU A 130 0.20 -1.35 -18.00
N ILE A 131 1.43 -1.11 -17.54
CA ILE A 131 2.62 -0.99 -18.40
C ILE A 131 3.43 -2.28 -18.25
N VAL A 132 3.72 -2.97 -19.35
CA VAL A 132 4.67 -4.10 -19.39
C VAL A 132 5.80 -3.75 -20.37
N VAL A 133 7.04 -3.81 -19.89
CA VAL A 133 8.26 -3.66 -20.70
C VAL A 133 9.05 -4.96 -20.62
N SER A 134 9.07 -5.74 -21.70
CA SER A 134 9.74 -7.04 -21.75
C SER A 134 10.90 -7.08 -22.74
N GLY A 135 11.86 -7.97 -22.48
CA GLY A 135 13.00 -8.23 -23.35
C GLY A 135 13.50 -9.67 -23.21
N ALA A 136 13.99 -10.24 -24.31
CA ALA A 136 14.54 -11.60 -24.34
C ALA A 136 15.77 -11.70 -25.23
N LYS A 137 16.72 -12.58 -24.87
CA LYS A 137 17.93 -12.87 -25.65
C LYS A 137 18.47 -14.28 -25.35
N GLY A 138 18.17 -15.23 -26.23
CA GLY A 138 18.44 -16.65 -25.95
C GLY A 138 17.63 -17.11 -24.73
N GLN A 139 18.25 -17.89 -23.85
CA GLN A 139 17.68 -18.34 -22.57
C GLN A 139 17.32 -17.22 -21.58
N PHE A 140 17.65 -15.94 -21.83
CA PHE A 140 17.43 -14.87 -20.87
C PHE A 140 16.15 -14.09 -21.21
N HIS A 141 15.19 -14.10 -20.28
CA HIS A 141 13.93 -13.36 -20.38
C HIS A 141 13.80 -12.40 -19.19
N THR A 142 13.20 -11.22 -19.41
CA THR A 142 12.86 -10.29 -18.32
C THR A 142 11.66 -9.43 -18.66
N SER A 143 10.89 -9.06 -17.64
CA SER A 143 9.75 -8.14 -17.70
C SER A 143 9.80 -7.15 -16.54
N LEU A 144 9.51 -5.88 -16.82
CA LEU A 144 9.13 -4.90 -15.81
C LEU A 144 7.66 -4.54 -16.03
N THR A 145 6.84 -4.86 -15.04
CA THR A 145 5.40 -4.61 -15.00
C THR A 145 5.10 -3.54 -13.97
N ILE A 146 4.31 -2.52 -14.34
CA ILE A 146 3.84 -1.45 -13.44
C ILE A 146 2.34 -1.35 -13.64
N GLY A 147 1.56 -1.56 -12.57
CA GLY A 147 0.10 -1.68 -12.73
C GLY A 147 -0.71 -1.37 -11.48
N GLU A 148 -1.99 -1.08 -11.69
CA GLU A 148 -3.05 -1.11 -10.66
C GLU A 148 -3.93 -2.33 -10.92
N GLY A 149 -3.59 -3.49 -10.34
CA GLY A 149 -4.32 -4.74 -10.55
C GLY A 149 -3.51 -5.83 -11.26
N ILE A 150 -2.27 -6.09 -10.81
CA ILE A 150 -1.45 -7.20 -11.30
C ILE A 150 -1.85 -8.48 -10.53
N ARG A 151 -2.16 -9.57 -11.24
CA ARG A 151 -2.28 -10.92 -10.62
C ARG A 151 -0.87 -11.40 -10.29
N THR A 152 -0.57 -11.49 -9.00
CA THR A 152 0.79 -11.78 -8.52
C THR A 152 0.75 -12.76 -7.36
N THR A 153 1.46 -13.89 -7.50
CA THR A 153 1.65 -14.88 -6.44
C THR A 153 3.13 -15.24 -6.37
N MET A 154 3.73 -15.20 -5.18
CA MET A 154 5.08 -15.72 -4.93
C MET A 154 5.00 -17.16 -4.45
N THR A 155 4.31 -17.38 -3.34
CA THR A 155 4.01 -18.69 -2.75
C THR A 155 2.73 -18.62 -1.89
N PRO A 156 2.00 -19.74 -1.70
CA PRO A 156 0.77 -19.78 -0.90
C PRO A 156 0.89 -19.37 0.57
N LEU A 157 2.08 -19.37 1.18
CA LEU A 157 2.31 -18.87 2.54
C LEU A 157 3.15 -17.57 2.62
N THR A 158 3.28 -16.81 1.52
CA THR A 158 3.91 -15.47 1.61
C THR A 158 3.14 -14.35 0.90
N PHE A 159 2.77 -14.54 -0.37
CA PHE A 159 2.15 -13.49 -1.17
C PHE A 159 1.28 -14.08 -2.28
N SER A 160 0.01 -13.70 -2.31
CA SER A 160 -0.92 -14.02 -3.40
C SER A 160 -2.00 -12.94 -3.45
N LYS A 161 -2.03 -12.16 -4.53
CA LYS A 161 -3.03 -11.10 -4.72
C LYS A 161 -3.64 -11.14 -6.12
N PRO A 162 -4.97 -11.05 -6.29
CA PRO A 162 -5.57 -10.80 -7.61
C PRO A 162 -5.27 -9.38 -8.12
N LEU A 163 -5.21 -8.40 -7.22
CA LEU A 163 -5.10 -6.97 -7.58
C LEU A 163 -3.92 -6.26 -6.90
N PHE A 164 -2.68 -6.66 -7.19
CA PHE A 164 -1.49 -5.95 -6.71
C PHE A 164 -1.32 -4.57 -7.41
N ASP A 165 -1.06 -3.51 -6.64
CA ASP A 165 -0.77 -2.16 -7.12
C ASP A 165 0.68 -1.79 -6.79
N GLY A 166 1.53 -1.64 -7.83
CA GLY A 166 2.96 -1.43 -7.64
C GLY A 166 3.79 -1.78 -8.88
N LEU A 167 5.06 -2.13 -8.63
CA LEU A 167 5.98 -2.67 -9.61
C LEU A 167 6.25 -4.15 -9.33
N GLN A 168 6.28 -4.95 -10.41
CA GLN A 168 6.84 -6.29 -10.44
C GLN A 168 7.95 -6.34 -11.49
N TRP A 169 9.13 -6.85 -11.13
CA TRP A 169 10.22 -7.13 -12.08
C TRP A 169 10.55 -8.61 -12.05
N ASP A 170 10.49 -9.26 -13.21
CA ASP A 170 10.78 -10.68 -13.38
C ASP A 170 12.01 -10.89 -14.26
N PHE A 171 12.73 -11.96 -13.97
CA PHE A 171 13.87 -12.44 -14.74
C PHE A 171 13.85 -13.97 -14.73
N GLN A 172 13.81 -14.58 -15.92
CA GLN A 172 13.69 -16.03 -16.08
C GLN A 172 14.76 -16.56 -17.04
N THR A 173 15.24 -17.76 -16.71
CA THR A 173 16.09 -18.59 -17.55
C THR A 173 15.69 -20.06 -17.45
N ASP A 174 16.24 -20.91 -18.32
CA ASP A 174 16.04 -22.37 -18.35
C ASP A 174 16.27 -23.06 -16.98
N LYS A 175 17.02 -22.43 -16.06
CA LYS A 175 17.35 -22.98 -14.74
C LYS A 175 16.98 -22.08 -13.55
N TYR A 176 16.95 -20.76 -13.71
CA TYR A 176 16.78 -19.80 -12.61
C TYR A 176 15.65 -18.82 -12.91
N GLY A 177 14.74 -18.64 -11.95
CA GLY A 177 13.75 -17.57 -11.94
C GLY A 177 13.98 -16.61 -10.77
N VAL A 178 13.68 -15.32 -10.97
CA VAL A 178 13.69 -14.28 -9.93
C VAL A 178 12.55 -13.31 -10.20
N SER A 179 11.76 -12.99 -9.18
CA SER A 179 10.74 -11.92 -9.22
C SER A 179 10.91 -10.99 -8.02
N ILE A 180 10.85 -9.67 -8.25
CA ILE A 180 10.94 -8.62 -7.23
C ILE A 180 9.66 -7.78 -7.27
N LEU A 181 9.09 -7.49 -6.11
CA LEU A 181 7.90 -6.65 -5.94
C LEU A 181 8.24 -5.40 -5.13
N ALA A 182 7.71 -4.25 -5.53
CA ALA A 182 7.86 -2.99 -4.79
C ALA A 182 6.58 -2.15 -4.87
N ALA A 183 6.06 -1.73 -3.71
CA ALA A 183 4.86 -0.88 -3.62
C ALA A 183 4.85 0.03 -2.39
N ARG A 184 3.85 0.90 -2.31
CA ARG A 184 3.49 1.68 -1.10
C ARG A 184 2.08 1.30 -0.68
N ALA A 185 1.97 0.43 0.31
CA ALA A 185 0.76 -0.31 0.67
C ALA A 185 -0.35 0.57 1.25
N ASP A 186 0.00 1.61 2.00
CA ASP A 186 -0.94 2.55 2.62
C ASP A 186 -1.65 3.46 1.61
N SER A 187 -0.92 3.86 0.56
CA SER A 187 -1.31 4.94 -0.33
C SER A 187 -0.60 4.82 -1.68
N PRO A 188 -0.95 3.86 -2.54
CA PRO A 188 -0.24 3.59 -3.80
C PRO A 188 -0.40 4.68 -4.88
N GLY A 189 -0.99 5.84 -4.52
CA GLY A 189 -1.32 6.92 -5.43
C GLY A 189 -2.52 6.59 -6.31
N ARG A 190 -3.29 7.62 -6.68
CA ARG A 190 -4.36 7.50 -7.68
C ARG A 190 -3.92 8.15 -8.98
N VAL A 191 -4.47 7.67 -10.10
CA VAL A 191 -4.36 8.32 -11.41
C VAL A 191 -4.80 9.78 -11.31
N ALA A 192 -3.97 10.68 -11.83
CA ALA A 192 -4.23 12.10 -11.86
C ALA A 192 -5.45 12.44 -12.74
N VAL A 193 -6.20 13.47 -12.35
CA VAL A 193 -7.34 13.98 -13.14
C VAL A 193 -6.84 14.86 -14.30
N ALA A 194 -5.71 15.52 -14.10
CA ALA A 194 -5.03 16.35 -15.10
C ALA A 194 -3.50 16.27 -14.91
N VAL A 195 -2.73 16.51 -15.97
CA VAL A 195 -1.26 16.33 -16.01
C VAL A 195 -0.52 17.28 -15.05
N ASP A 196 -1.11 18.43 -14.70
CA ASP A 196 -0.59 19.41 -13.76
C ASP A 196 -0.85 19.07 -12.28
N GLN A 197 -1.66 18.04 -11.99
CA GLN A 197 -1.84 17.54 -10.63
C GLN A 197 -0.55 16.92 -10.11
N GLY A 198 -0.04 17.42 -8.98
CA GLY A 198 1.18 16.92 -8.35
C GLY A 198 1.07 15.50 -7.78
N ALA A 199 2.22 14.89 -7.48
CA ALA A 199 2.33 13.56 -6.88
C ALA A 199 1.58 13.45 -5.55
N ALA A 200 0.97 12.28 -5.30
CA ALA A 200 0.46 11.88 -4.00
C ALA A 200 1.64 11.62 -3.06
N ARG A 201 1.96 12.60 -2.20
CA ARG A 201 3.11 12.58 -1.31
C ARG A 201 2.74 12.18 0.13
N GLN A 202 3.65 11.48 0.81
CA GLN A 202 3.58 11.10 2.22
C GLN A 202 4.92 11.34 2.92
N THR A 203 4.89 11.62 4.24
CA THR A 203 6.08 11.65 5.10
C THR A 203 6.25 10.32 5.85
N THR A 204 5.18 9.78 6.42
CA THR A 204 5.15 8.44 7.04
C THR A 204 4.21 7.56 6.23
N PHE A 205 4.69 6.36 5.86
CA PHE A 205 4.03 5.47 4.90
C PHE A 205 4.55 4.03 5.08
N THR A 206 3.92 3.06 4.42
CA THR A 206 4.29 1.64 4.49
C THR A 206 4.80 1.16 3.14
N GLN A 207 6.09 0.84 3.06
CA GLN A 207 6.68 0.24 1.87
C GLN A 207 6.52 -1.28 1.92
N LEU A 208 6.14 -1.87 0.77
CA LEU A 208 6.23 -3.30 0.53
C LEU A 208 7.47 -3.58 -0.34
N LEU A 209 8.26 -4.57 0.06
CA LEU A 209 9.36 -5.14 -0.73
C LEU A 209 9.25 -6.67 -0.71
N GLY A 210 9.16 -7.29 -1.88
CA GLY A 210 9.18 -8.74 -2.04
C GLY A 210 10.29 -9.18 -3.00
N MET A 211 10.82 -10.38 -2.77
CA MET A 211 11.78 -11.06 -3.64
C MET A 211 11.56 -12.58 -3.55
N ASN A 212 11.26 -13.22 -4.69
CA ASN A 212 11.18 -14.67 -4.84
C ASN A 212 12.29 -15.11 -5.80
N GLY A 213 12.94 -16.23 -5.51
CA GLY A 213 13.94 -16.83 -6.38
C GLY A 213 13.77 -18.34 -6.45
N SER A 214 13.89 -18.92 -7.65
CA SER A 214 13.73 -20.35 -7.91
C SER A 214 14.90 -20.92 -8.70
N VAL A 215 15.19 -22.22 -8.48
CA VAL A 215 16.22 -22.96 -9.19
C VAL A 215 15.77 -24.39 -9.52
N GLY A 216 15.86 -24.76 -10.79
CA GLY A 216 15.67 -26.14 -11.26
C GLY A 216 16.87 -27.02 -10.88
N VAL A 217 16.60 -28.20 -10.33
CA VAL A 217 17.58 -29.18 -9.84
C VAL A 217 17.40 -30.48 -10.62
N GLY A 218 17.92 -30.48 -11.85
CA GLY A 218 17.54 -31.48 -12.85
C GLY A 218 16.14 -31.19 -13.39
N ASP A 219 15.55 -32.18 -14.06
CA ASP A 219 14.31 -32.01 -14.82
C ASP A 219 13.04 -32.26 -13.98
N PHE A 220 13.20 -32.63 -12.70
CA PHE A 220 12.14 -33.18 -11.85
C PHE A 220 11.93 -32.43 -10.52
N ALA A 221 12.77 -31.45 -10.17
CA ALA A 221 12.69 -30.75 -8.89
C ALA A 221 13.00 -29.25 -9.02
N THR A 222 12.25 -28.43 -8.29
CA THR A 222 12.44 -26.99 -8.18
C THR A 222 12.53 -26.60 -6.72
N LEU A 223 13.63 -25.95 -6.34
CA LEU A 223 13.81 -25.33 -5.04
C LEU A 223 13.57 -23.83 -5.17
N GLY A 224 12.81 -23.24 -4.25
CA GLY A 224 12.56 -21.80 -4.18
C GLY A 224 12.81 -21.22 -2.79
N GLY A 225 12.95 -19.90 -2.75
CA GLY A 225 13.12 -19.12 -1.53
C GLY A 225 12.54 -17.72 -1.70
N THR A 226 11.72 -17.30 -0.74
CA THR A 226 10.99 -16.03 -0.78
C THR A 226 11.33 -15.17 0.44
N TYR A 227 11.51 -13.87 0.19
CA TYR A 227 11.68 -12.84 1.21
C TYR A 227 10.67 -11.73 0.97
N LEU A 228 9.89 -11.37 1.99
CA LEU A 228 8.85 -10.36 1.89
C LEU A 228 8.83 -9.52 3.16
N THR A 229 8.72 -8.20 3.02
CA THR A 229 8.53 -7.30 4.16
C THR A 229 7.60 -6.15 3.80
N SER A 230 6.66 -5.86 4.69
CA SER A 230 5.81 -4.67 4.67
C SER A 230 6.10 -3.85 5.93
N PHE A 231 6.59 -2.63 5.77
CA PHE A 231 7.24 -1.90 6.87
C PHE A 231 7.07 -0.38 6.80
N HIS A 232 6.92 0.24 7.96
CA HIS A 232 6.80 1.69 8.09
C HIS A 232 8.13 2.41 7.81
N GLN A 233 8.10 3.39 6.91
CA GLN A 233 9.19 4.33 6.64
C GLN A 233 8.79 5.75 7.03
N ASN A 234 9.78 6.57 7.36
CA ASN A 234 9.63 7.99 7.63
C ASN A 234 10.63 8.78 6.78
N SER A 235 10.15 9.48 5.75
CA SER A 235 11.03 10.22 4.82
C SER A 235 11.69 11.44 5.45
N ALA A 236 11.19 11.95 6.59
CA ALA A 236 11.83 13.05 7.32
C ALA A 236 13.13 12.64 8.04
N LEU A 237 13.36 11.34 8.24
CA LEU A 237 14.63 10.77 8.72
C LEU A 237 15.59 10.53 7.54
N SER A 238 16.87 10.29 7.83
CA SER A 238 17.79 9.81 6.79
C SER A 238 17.48 8.35 6.40
N LEU A 239 18.06 7.88 5.29
CA LEU A 239 17.83 6.51 4.81
C LEU A 239 18.46 5.45 5.73
N ASP A 240 19.55 5.80 6.42
CA ASP A 240 20.24 4.95 7.40
C ASP A 240 19.57 4.94 8.79
N GLU A 241 18.77 5.96 9.12
CA GLU A 241 17.87 5.95 10.29
C GLU A 241 16.59 5.12 10.06
N ASN A 242 16.20 4.90 8.80
CA ASN A 242 15.10 4.02 8.42
C ASN A 242 15.51 2.54 8.50
N SER A 243 14.53 1.61 8.57
CA SER A 243 14.82 0.19 8.74
C SER A 243 13.76 -0.70 8.07
N LEU A 244 14.18 -1.85 7.51
CA LEU A 244 13.27 -2.90 7.01
C LEU A 244 12.42 -3.55 8.12
N ARG A 245 12.76 -3.32 9.40
CA ARG A 245 11.92 -3.68 10.56
C ARG A 245 10.91 -2.60 10.95
N GLY A 246 10.84 -1.53 10.16
CA GLY A 246 10.02 -0.35 10.38
C GLY A 246 10.60 0.64 11.39
N VAL A 247 10.11 1.88 11.28
CA VAL A 247 10.30 3.00 12.23
C VAL A 247 8.99 3.75 12.40
N LEU A 248 8.71 4.28 13.59
CA LEU A 248 7.50 5.05 13.85
C LEU A 248 7.73 6.52 13.53
N GLY A 249 6.81 7.09 12.75
CA GLY A 249 6.80 8.51 12.36
C GLY A 249 5.39 9.10 12.44
N GLY A 250 5.27 10.40 12.21
CA GLY A 250 3.98 11.10 12.27
C GLY A 250 3.28 10.88 13.62
N ARG A 251 1.97 10.57 13.60
CA ARG A 251 1.18 10.34 14.82
C ARG A 251 1.61 9.11 15.61
N LEU A 252 2.13 8.07 14.96
CA LEU A 252 2.62 6.84 15.62
C LEU A 252 3.77 7.09 16.61
N ASN A 253 4.45 8.24 16.50
CA ASN A 253 5.50 8.67 17.43
C ASN A 253 5.30 10.12 17.91
N ALA A 254 4.05 10.59 18.02
CA ALA A 254 3.73 11.97 18.40
C ALA A 254 3.50 12.19 19.90
N GLY A 255 3.76 11.19 20.75
CA GLY A 255 3.59 11.27 22.20
C GLY A 255 4.47 10.27 22.94
N ASN A 256 4.09 9.94 24.18
CA ASN A 256 4.77 8.97 25.04
C ASN A 256 3.73 8.01 25.63
N VAL A 257 4.14 6.83 26.08
CA VAL A 257 3.26 5.90 26.80
C VAL A 257 2.99 6.45 28.20
N GLN A 258 1.82 7.07 28.38
CA GLN A 258 1.33 7.60 29.67
C GLN A 258 0.57 6.53 30.45
N ARG A 259 -0.09 5.61 29.74
CA ARG A 259 -0.88 4.52 30.30
C ARG A 259 -0.74 3.27 29.41
N LEU A 260 -0.40 2.15 30.04
CA LEU A 260 -0.36 0.83 29.41
C LEU A 260 -1.50 -0.01 29.99
N ILE A 261 -2.23 -0.72 29.13
CA ILE A 261 -3.36 -1.56 29.54
C ILE A 261 -3.12 -2.97 29.00
N VAL A 262 -3.18 -3.97 29.86
CA VAL A 262 -3.05 -5.38 29.49
C VAL A 262 -4.37 -6.07 29.78
N ARG A 263 -4.93 -6.79 28.80
CA ARG A 263 -6.16 -7.57 28.96
C ARG A 263 -5.81 -9.05 28.91
N LEU A 264 -6.41 -9.82 29.82
CA LEU A 264 -6.40 -11.27 29.83
C LEU A 264 -7.84 -11.76 29.63
N SER A 265 -8.03 -12.71 28.73
CA SER A 265 -9.31 -13.40 28.52
C SER A 265 -9.10 -14.90 28.33
N ASP A 266 -10.20 -15.64 28.29
CA ASP A 266 -10.25 -16.97 27.69
C ASP A 266 -9.83 -16.90 26.21
N ASP A 267 -9.13 -17.93 25.71
CA ASP A 267 -8.85 -18.12 24.27
C ASP A 267 -9.92 -19.03 23.60
N SER A 268 -10.61 -19.87 24.40
CA SER A 268 -11.74 -20.71 23.99
C SER A 268 -13.05 -20.36 24.73
N PRO A 269 -13.53 -19.10 24.69
CA PRO A 269 -14.62 -18.61 25.56
C PRO A 269 -15.96 -19.34 25.41
N GLU A 270 -16.14 -20.17 24.38
CA GLU A 270 -17.34 -20.99 24.12
C GLU A 270 -17.59 -22.08 25.16
N ASP A 271 -16.55 -22.61 25.83
CA ASP A 271 -16.74 -23.65 26.86
C ASP A 271 -17.07 -23.08 28.26
N GLY A 272 -16.63 -21.85 28.53
CA GLY A 272 -16.88 -21.11 29.76
C GLY A 272 -16.15 -21.63 31.01
N VAL A 273 -15.12 -22.47 30.86
CA VAL A 273 -14.44 -23.17 31.96
C VAL A 273 -12.93 -23.21 31.76
N GLY A 274 -12.21 -22.41 32.55
CA GLY A 274 -10.76 -22.55 32.66
C GLY A 274 -9.93 -21.75 31.65
N GLY A 275 -10.42 -20.61 31.18
CA GLY A 275 -9.61 -19.54 30.60
C GLY A 275 -8.60 -18.90 31.58
N ALA A 276 -7.98 -17.79 31.13
CA ALA A 276 -6.80 -17.18 31.73
C ALA A 276 -6.78 -17.10 33.27
N LEU A 277 -5.78 -17.74 33.88
CA LEU A 277 -5.50 -17.66 35.30
C LEU A 277 -4.27 -16.76 35.54
N LEU A 278 -4.47 -15.62 36.20
CA LEU A 278 -3.39 -14.69 36.58
C LEU A 278 -2.92 -14.97 38.01
N LEU A 279 -1.64 -15.31 38.17
CA LEU A 279 -1.02 -15.59 39.47
C LEU A 279 -0.16 -14.44 39.98
N ARG A 280 0.48 -13.68 39.09
CA ARG A 280 1.33 -12.52 39.42
C ARG A 280 1.60 -11.67 38.18
N GLU A 281 1.74 -10.37 38.37
CA GLU A 281 2.29 -9.45 37.38
C GLU A 281 3.66 -8.86 37.83
N ARG A 282 4.32 -8.16 36.92
CA ARG A 282 5.45 -7.23 37.10
C ARG A 282 5.51 -6.29 35.90
N ILE A 283 5.98 -5.06 36.10
CA ILE A 283 6.39 -4.15 35.01
C ILE A 283 7.88 -3.81 35.09
N PHE A 284 8.51 -3.69 33.92
CA PHE A 284 9.91 -3.30 33.77
C PHE A 284 10.06 -2.08 32.86
N ILE A 285 10.86 -1.10 33.26
CA ILE A 285 11.14 0.13 32.53
C ILE A 285 12.64 0.14 32.18
N ASN A 286 12.97 0.28 30.90
CA ASN A 286 14.31 0.13 30.31
C ASN A 286 15.05 -1.20 30.64
N GLY A 287 14.50 -2.07 31.49
CA GLY A 287 15.04 -3.35 31.94
C GLY A 287 15.02 -3.54 33.48
N VAL A 288 14.87 -2.45 34.24
CA VAL A 288 14.72 -2.43 35.72
C VAL A 288 13.28 -2.77 36.09
N GLU A 289 13.04 -3.42 37.24
CA GLU A 289 11.69 -3.73 37.75
C GLU A 289 11.16 -2.55 38.59
N HIS A 290 9.95 -2.05 38.27
CA HIS A 290 9.34 -0.88 38.93
C HIS A 290 8.10 -1.27 39.75
N PRO A 291 8.28 -1.78 40.99
CA PRO A 291 7.18 -2.25 41.84
C PRO A 291 6.32 -1.11 42.42
N GLU A 292 6.65 0.16 42.16
CA GLU A 292 5.82 1.31 42.51
C GLU A 292 4.71 1.61 41.49
N ILE A 293 4.77 1.03 40.30
CA ILE A 293 3.74 1.14 39.26
C ILE A 293 2.77 -0.05 39.40
N ASP A 294 2.00 -0.03 40.49
CA ASP A 294 0.99 -1.05 40.85
C ASP A 294 -0.25 -0.90 39.92
N PRO A 295 -0.63 -1.92 39.12
CA PRO A 295 -1.71 -1.78 38.15
C PRO A 295 -3.09 -1.75 38.82
N ILE A 296 -3.97 -0.88 38.33
CA ILE A 296 -5.40 -0.95 38.65
C ILE A 296 -5.96 -2.20 37.98
N ILE A 297 -6.42 -3.16 38.79
CA ILE A 297 -7.01 -4.43 38.33
C ILE A 297 -8.53 -4.30 38.28
N GLU A 298 -9.11 -4.55 37.10
CA GLU A 298 -10.55 -4.54 36.86
C GLU A 298 -11.01 -5.87 36.23
N GLY A 299 -12.23 -6.31 36.58
CA GLY A 299 -12.80 -7.56 36.08
C GLY A 299 -12.28 -8.83 36.77
N GLY A 300 -12.43 -9.96 36.08
CA GLY A 300 -12.11 -11.30 36.58
C GLY A 300 -13.03 -11.84 37.68
N VAL A 301 -12.85 -13.12 38.00
CA VAL A 301 -13.45 -13.79 39.15
C VAL A 301 -12.33 -14.26 40.08
N ALA A 302 -12.35 -13.78 41.33
CA ALA A 302 -11.39 -14.23 42.33
C ALA A 302 -11.73 -15.65 42.82
N ARG A 303 -10.86 -16.63 42.53
CA ARG A 303 -10.97 -18.01 43.04
C ARG A 303 -9.70 -18.41 43.78
N GLU A 304 -9.85 -18.88 45.02
CA GLU A 304 -8.75 -19.30 45.92
C GLU A 304 -7.64 -18.25 46.17
N GLY A 305 -7.85 -16.99 45.81
CA GLY A 305 -6.87 -15.89 45.90
C GLY A 305 -6.15 -15.59 44.58
N LEU A 306 -6.46 -16.32 43.51
CA LEU A 306 -6.04 -16.05 42.13
C LEU A 306 -7.17 -15.35 41.36
N LEU A 307 -6.83 -14.73 40.23
CA LEU A 307 -7.79 -14.07 39.34
C LEU A 307 -7.98 -14.89 38.07
N GLU A 308 -9.22 -15.33 37.80
CA GLU A 308 -9.58 -16.13 36.64
C GLU A 308 -10.48 -15.32 35.67
N ALA A 309 -10.20 -15.42 34.38
CA ALA A 309 -10.98 -14.84 33.29
C ALA A 309 -11.43 -15.95 32.32
N SER A 310 -12.48 -16.67 32.71
CA SER A 310 -13.06 -17.77 31.92
C SER A 310 -14.39 -17.38 31.24
N GLY A 311 -14.64 -17.92 30.05
CA GLY A 311 -15.73 -17.51 29.17
C GLY A 311 -15.65 -16.04 28.77
N SER A 312 -16.79 -15.34 28.75
CA SER A 312 -16.85 -13.90 28.42
C SER A 312 -16.34 -12.96 29.54
N ASN A 313 -15.56 -13.44 30.50
CA ASN A 313 -14.94 -12.62 31.55
C ASN A 313 -13.53 -12.20 31.12
N THR A 314 -13.11 -11.01 31.52
CA THR A 314 -11.76 -10.50 31.26
C THR A 314 -11.15 -9.94 32.55
N VAL A 315 -9.83 -10.05 32.70
CA VAL A 315 -9.04 -9.31 33.70
C VAL A 315 -8.29 -8.21 32.96
N THR A 316 -8.42 -6.97 33.41
CA THR A 316 -7.73 -5.81 32.83
C THR A 316 -6.78 -5.22 33.85
N LEU A 317 -5.51 -5.06 33.48
CA LEU A 317 -4.44 -4.47 34.28
C LEU A 317 -4.06 -3.11 33.69
N THR A 318 -4.32 -2.02 34.41
CA THR A 318 -4.05 -0.64 33.95
C THR A 318 -2.88 -0.02 34.72
N TYR A 319 -1.74 0.16 34.05
CA TYR A 319 -0.53 0.78 34.58
C TYR A 319 -0.46 2.26 34.21
N ASN A 320 -0.39 3.18 35.18
CA ASN A 320 -0.40 4.63 34.94
C ASN A 320 1.03 5.20 34.96
N ILE A 321 1.77 4.93 33.89
CA ILE A 321 3.19 5.27 33.74
C ILE A 321 3.50 6.74 34.03
N GLU A 322 2.65 7.69 33.59
CA GLU A 322 2.87 9.13 33.82
C GLU A 322 2.70 9.54 35.31
N THR A 323 1.82 8.89 36.07
CA THR A 323 1.58 9.26 37.47
C THR A 323 2.47 8.50 38.44
N ASP A 324 2.83 7.25 38.13
CA ASP A 324 3.31 6.31 39.14
C ASP A 324 4.83 6.10 39.09
N PHE A 325 5.45 6.16 37.90
CA PHE A 325 6.89 5.96 37.68
C PHE A 325 7.75 6.85 38.58
N ARG A 326 8.75 6.27 39.26
CA ARG A 326 9.78 7.00 40.02
C ARG A 326 11.18 6.55 39.59
N PRO A 327 12.09 7.46 39.22
CA PRO A 327 13.48 7.13 38.95
C PRO A 327 14.14 6.38 40.11
N GLY A 328 14.65 5.18 39.82
CA GLY A 328 15.34 4.36 40.81
C GLY A 328 16.77 4.84 41.11
N PRO A 329 17.36 4.46 42.25
CA PRO A 329 18.71 4.90 42.63
C PRO A 329 19.79 4.36 41.69
N GLY A 330 20.23 5.19 40.75
CA GLY A 330 21.26 4.87 39.76
C GLY A 330 20.77 4.67 38.33
N GLU A 331 19.49 4.90 38.06
CA GLU A 331 18.99 5.07 36.69
C GLU A 331 19.44 6.41 36.07
N GLU A 332 19.57 6.43 34.74
CA GLU A 332 19.92 7.65 33.99
C GLU A 332 18.69 8.50 33.60
N ILE A 333 17.49 7.91 33.62
CA ILE A 333 16.22 8.57 33.30
C ILE A 333 15.61 9.26 34.52
N THR A 334 14.93 10.38 34.30
CA THR A 334 14.39 11.28 35.33
C THR A 334 12.90 11.60 35.15
N ASP A 335 12.38 11.48 33.94
CA ASP A 335 10.97 11.67 33.57
C ASP A 335 10.49 10.45 32.75
N PHE A 336 9.21 10.06 32.86
CA PHE A 336 8.65 8.96 32.06
C PHE A 336 8.75 9.22 30.53
N ARG A 337 8.91 10.49 30.12
CA ARG A 337 9.17 10.91 28.74
C ARG A 337 10.55 10.49 28.22
N GLU A 338 11.44 10.02 29.09
CA GLU A 338 12.79 9.53 28.77
C GLU A 338 12.84 7.99 28.68
N ILE A 339 11.71 7.31 28.86
CA ILE A 339 11.60 5.85 28.74
C ILE A 339 11.81 5.43 27.27
N GLU A 340 12.74 4.51 27.06
CA GLU A 340 13.02 3.92 25.74
C GLU A 340 12.24 2.62 25.51
N ARG A 341 11.88 1.92 26.59
CA ARG A 341 11.30 0.58 26.55
C ARG A 341 10.47 0.28 27.80
N ILE A 342 9.28 -0.30 27.60
CA ILE A 342 8.48 -0.93 28.66
C ILE A 342 8.29 -2.41 28.35
N GLU A 343 8.42 -3.27 29.35
CA GLU A 343 8.12 -4.71 29.29
C GLU A 343 7.19 -5.10 30.43
N VAL A 344 6.23 -5.99 30.17
CA VAL A 344 5.36 -6.57 31.21
C VAL A 344 5.70 -8.05 31.37
N GLY A 345 5.78 -8.51 32.61
CA GLY A 345 6.05 -9.90 32.96
C GLY A 345 4.91 -10.50 33.77
N LEU A 346 4.16 -11.44 33.20
CA LEU A 346 3.03 -12.09 33.85
C LEU A 346 3.36 -13.56 34.17
N VAL A 347 2.91 -14.04 35.34
CA VAL A 347 2.80 -15.47 35.63
C VAL A 347 1.35 -15.87 35.37
N VAL A 348 1.15 -16.62 34.30
CA VAL A 348 -0.16 -17.06 33.81
C VAL A 348 -0.21 -18.58 33.71
N ALA A 349 -1.42 -19.12 33.76
CA ALA A 349 -1.73 -20.50 33.42
C ALA A 349 -3.10 -20.53 32.72
N ASN A 350 -3.56 -21.75 32.42
CA ASN A 350 -4.82 -22.05 31.77
C ASN A 350 -4.92 -21.56 30.30
N ASP A 351 -6.11 -21.60 29.69
CA ASP A 351 -6.33 -21.17 28.30
C ASP A 351 -6.38 -19.64 28.22
N TYR A 352 -5.21 -19.01 28.22
CA TYR A 352 -5.09 -17.56 28.24
C TYR A 352 -4.93 -16.98 26.83
N LEU A 353 -5.63 -15.88 26.57
CA LEU A 353 -5.26 -14.86 25.59
C LEU A 353 -4.79 -13.61 26.34
N VAL A 354 -3.66 -13.04 25.93
CA VAL A 354 -3.09 -11.81 26.50
C VAL A 354 -2.88 -10.78 25.41
N GLU A 355 -3.50 -9.62 25.60
CA GLU A 355 -3.46 -8.48 24.69
C GLU A 355 -2.95 -7.22 25.39
N VAL A 356 -2.44 -6.26 24.61
CA VAL A 356 -1.98 -4.96 25.12
C VAL A 356 -2.52 -3.79 24.31
N ALA A 357 -2.81 -2.69 25.00
CA ALA A 357 -3.21 -1.39 24.44
C ALA A 357 -2.48 -0.24 25.17
N SER A 358 -2.51 0.97 24.59
CA SER A 358 -1.97 2.18 25.24
C SER A 358 -2.70 3.44 24.80
N ASN A 359 -2.36 4.58 25.40
CA ASN A 359 -2.81 5.91 24.96
C ASN A 359 -2.32 6.34 23.55
N LEU A 360 -1.51 5.52 22.87
CA LEU A 360 -1.04 5.76 21.49
C LEU A 360 -1.48 4.67 20.49
N GLN A 361 -2.24 3.68 20.96
CA GLN A 361 -2.74 2.55 20.17
C GLN A 361 -4.27 2.51 20.36
N THR A 362 -4.99 3.20 19.48
CA THR A 362 -6.41 3.52 19.67
C THR A 362 -7.24 3.30 18.41
N ASN A 363 -8.55 3.23 18.57
CA ASN A 363 -9.52 3.34 17.48
C ASN A 363 -9.85 4.82 17.13
N ALA A 364 -10.78 5.05 16.22
CA ALA A 364 -11.23 6.39 15.78
C ALA A 364 -11.92 7.22 16.88
N THR A 365 -12.46 6.60 17.93
CA THR A 365 -12.99 7.30 19.13
C THR A 365 -11.91 7.65 20.14
N LEU A 366 -10.64 7.32 19.87
CA LEU A 366 -9.47 7.46 20.75
C LEU A 366 -9.54 6.55 22.00
N GLU A 367 -10.33 5.49 21.94
CA GLU A 367 -10.38 4.44 22.96
C GLU A 367 -9.25 3.42 22.71
N PRO A 368 -8.63 2.83 23.76
CA PRO A 368 -7.48 1.95 23.59
C PRO A 368 -7.86 0.66 22.85
N ALA A 369 -7.25 0.44 21.69
CA ALA A 369 -7.45 -0.74 20.86
C ALA A 369 -6.44 -1.83 21.25
N PHE A 370 -6.92 -3.04 21.50
CA PHE A 370 -6.11 -4.16 22.00
C PHE A 370 -5.50 -4.97 20.86
N LEU A 371 -4.26 -5.43 21.04
CA LEU A 371 -3.56 -6.31 20.11
C LEU A 371 -2.95 -7.51 20.87
N PRO A 372 -3.07 -8.75 20.37
CA PRO A 372 -2.55 -9.94 21.03
C PRO A 372 -1.01 -9.96 21.07
N VAL A 373 -0.47 -10.42 22.20
CA VAL A 373 0.99 -10.54 22.45
C VAL A 373 1.42 -11.90 22.98
N ALA A 374 0.50 -12.71 23.50
CA ALA A 374 0.70 -14.11 23.82
C ALA A 374 -0.65 -14.83 23.96
N GLN A 375 -0.72 -16.10 23.57
CA GLN A 375 -1.81 -16.99 23.94
C GLN A 375 -1.28 -18.34 24.47
N ALA A 376 -2.18 -19.23 24.87
CA ALA A 376 -1.86 -20.59 25.30
C ALA A 376 -1.51 -21.51 24.11
N GLU A 377 -0.98 -22.68 24.42
CA GLU A 377 -0.73 -23.76 23.44
C GLU A 377 -1.87 -24.78 23.53
N GLY A 378 -3.05 -24.32 23.10
CA GLY A 378 -4.32 -25.05 23.19
C GLY A 378 -4.99 -24.99 24.57
N ASN A 379 -6.27 -25.35 24.57
CA ASN A 379 -7.15 -25.29 25.74
C ASN A 379 -6.68 -26.21 26.88
N VAL A 380 -6.20 -25.58 27.95
CA VAL A 380 -5.70 -26.21 29.19
C VAL A 380 -6.44 -25.60 30.37
N THR A 381 -7.05 -26.42 31.22
CA THR A 381 -7.95 -25.94 32.29
C THR A 381 -7.50 -26.31 33.71
N ASP A 382 -6.40 -27.06 33.84
CA ASP A 382 -5.89 -27.65 35.10
C ASP A 382 -4.63 -26.94 35.67
N ALA A 383 -4.28 -25.78 35.13
CA ALA A 383 -3.08 -24.99 35.40
C ALA A 383 -1.73 -25.69 35.15
N SER A 384 -1.71 -26.86 34.49
CA SER A 384 -0.47 -27.61 34.19
C SER A 384 0.53 -26.85 33.29
N ASN A 385 0.04 -25.88 32.51
CA ASN A 385 0.84 -25.04 31.60
C ASN A 385 1.43 -23.76 32.26
N GLN A 386 1.39 -23.63 33.60
CA GLN A 386 1.81 -22.41 34.31
C GLN A 386 3.21 -21.92 33.88
N ARG A 387 3.27 -20.70 33.33
CA ARG A 387 4.49 -20.11 32.75
C ARG A 387 4.63 -18.63 33.10
N PHE A 388 5.89 -18.17 33.12
CA PHE A 388 6.20 -16.73 33.13
C PHE A 388 6.38 -16.26 31.69
N ILE A 389 5.50 -15.37 31.23
CA ILE A 389 5.64 -14.67 29.96
C ILE A 389 6.20 -13.27 30.23
N ARG A 390 7.10 -12.80 29.36
CA ARG A 390 7.62 -11.42 29.37
C ARG A 390 7.56 -10.89 27.95
N PHE A 391 6.78 -9.84 27.72
CA PHE A 391 6.67 -9.19 26.42
C PHE A 391 7.05 -7.71 26.52
N GLN A 392 7.67 -7.20 25.47
CA GLN A 392 7.94 -5.78 25.32
C GLN A 392 6.73 -5.10 24.66
N TYR A 393 6.33 -3.92 25.16
CA TYR A 393 5.32 -3.10 24.49
C TYR A 393 5.91 -2.38 23.28
N GLY A 394 5.09 -2.24 22.23
CA GLY A 394 5.41 -1.43 21.06
C GLY A 394 4.29 -1.49 20.02
N ILE A 395 4.20 -0.43 19.21
CA ILE A 395 3.29 -0.32 18.08
C ILE A 395 3.83 -1.18 16.91
N PRO A 396 2.98 -1.90 16.16
CA PRO A 396 3.37 -2.59 14.93
C PRO A 396 4.17 -1.69 13.97
N SER A 397 5.33 -2.18 13.51
CA SER A 397 6.23 -1.40 12.65
C SER A 397 6.58 -2.11 11.34
N SER A 398 6.57 -3.45 11.32
CA SER A 398 6.62 -4.23 10.08
C SER A 398 6.15 -5.67 10.28
N ASN A 399 5.72 -6.28 9.18
CA ASN A 399 5.56 -7.72 9.07
C ASN A 399 6.56 -8.28 8.03
N GLU A 400 7.39 -9.25 8.44
CA GLU A 400 8.45 -9.88 7.65
C GLU A 400 8.16 -11.39 7.49
N LEU A 401 8.21 -11.91 6.26
CA LEU A 401 7.97 -13.32 5.92
C LEU A 401 9.17 -13.88 5.14
N ARG A 402 9.59 -15.10 5.49
CA ARG A 402 10.78 -15.76 4.93
C ARG A 402 10.45 -17.22 4.61
N GLY A 403 10.19 -17.50 3.34
CA GLY A 403 9.78 -18.81 2.84
C GLY A 403 10.89 -19.61 2.19
N VAL A 404 10.83 -20.93 2.30
CA VAL A 404 11.55 -21.91 1.47
C VAL A 404 10.55 -22.94 0.98
N ASN A 405 10.54 -23.21 -0.33
CA ASN A 405 9.59 -24.12 -0.95
C ASN A 405 10.30 -25.14 -1.86
N LEU A 406 9.74 -26.35 -1.92
CA LEU A 406 10.22 -27.45 -2.75
C LEU A 406 9.06 -28.02 -3.56
N ALA A 407 9.26 -28.15 -4.86
CA ALA A 407 8.41 -28.91 -5.75
C ALA A 407 9.19 -30.10 -6.31
N ILE A 408 8.57 -31.29 -6.35
CA ILE A 408 9.03 -32.47 -7.08
C ILE A 408 7.89 -32.91 -7.99
N SER A 409 8.20 -33.16 -9.26
CA SER A 409 7.22 -33.49 -10.31
C SER A 409 7.58 -34.80 -11.00
N ASP A 410 6.60 -35.70 -11.12
CA ASP A 410 6.64 -36.99 -11.82
C ASP A 410 7.95 -37.81 -11.66
N VAL A 411 8.41 -37.99 -10.42
CA VAL A 411 9.51 -38.93 -10.12
C VAL A 411 8.94 -40.34 -10.06
N GLY A 412 8.63 -40.89 -11.23
CA GLY A 412 7.95 -42.19 -11.36
C GLY A 412 6.53 -42.15 -10.80
N GLY A 413 5.76 -41.11 -11.15
CA GLY A 413 4.43 -40.86 -10.63
C GLY A 413 4.39 -40.22 -9.23
N PHE A 414 5.53 -40.02 -8.57
CA PHE A 414 5.60 -39.27 -7.31
C PHE A 414 5.61 -37.76 -7.56
N ASN A 415 4.80 -37.02 -6.81
CA ASN A 415 4.83 -35.57 -6.75
C ASN A 415 4.86 -35.08 -5.30
N LEU A 416 5.54 -33.98 -5.04
CA LEU A 416 5.60 -33.29 -3.75
C LEU A 416 5.49 -31.78 -3.98
N ARG A 417 4.70 -31.09 -3.17
CA ARG A 417 4.80 -29.64 -2.98
C ARG A 417 4.87 -29.36 -1.49
N SER A 418 5.92 -28.69 -1.04
CA SER A 418 6.03 -28.26 0.36
C SER A 418 6.55 -26.84 0.46
N GLU A 419 6.06 -26.11 1.46
CA GLU A 419 6.50 -24.77 1.81
C GLU A 419 6.66 -24.68 3.33
N TYR A 420 7.70 -23.97 3.76
CA TYR A 420 7.92 -23.59 5.14
C TYR A 420 8.25 -22.10 5.20
N VAL A 421 7.58 -21.37 6.10
CA VAL A 421 7.69 -19.93 6.26
C VAL A 421 7.90 -19.56 7.72
N SER A 422 8.96 -18.80 7.97
CA SER A 422 9.16 -18.09 9.24
C SER A 422 8.63 -16.67 9.11
N ASN A 423 7.68 -16.33 9.98
CA ASN A 423 7.09 -15.01 10.11
C ASN A 423 7.73 -14.26 11.29
N ARG A 424 7.99 -12.96 11.11
CA ARG A 424 8.44 -12.05 12.17
C ARG A 424 7.64 -10.76 12.13
N ARG A 425 6.74 -10.58 13.10
CA ARG A 425 6.04 -9.33 13.35
C ARG A 425 6.93 -8.46 14.24
N ASN A 426 7.34 -7.29 13.76
CA ASN A 426 8.19 -6.35 14.50
C ASN A 426 7.34 -5.21 15.07
N ARG A 427 7.68 -4.79 16.29
CA ARG A 427 7.01 -3.71 17.03
C ARG A 427 8.06 -2.73 17.55
N ARG A 428 7.75 -1.43 17.60
CA ARG A 428 8.65 -0.36 18.09
C ARG A 428 8.04 0.35 19.28
N PHE A 429 8.86 0.71 20.27
CA PHE A 429 8.39 1.53 21.38
C PHE A 429 8.20 3.00 20.93
N PRO A 430 7.01 3.61 21.14
CA PRO A 430 6.75 4.99 20.75
C PRO A 430 7.19 6.00 21.82
N ASN A 431 8.06 6.94 21.43
CA ASN A 431 8.48 8.08 22.25
C ASN A 431 8.83 9.27 21.34
N GLN A 432 8.12 10.39 21.50
CA GLN A 432 8.27 11.63 20.70
C GLN A 432 9.70 12.22 20.68
N THR A 433 10.51 11.93 21.69
CA THR A 433 11.92 12.37 21.78
C THR A 433 12.84 11.46 20.96
N ILE A 434 12.49 10.17 20.83
CA ILE A 434 13.27 9.13 20.15
C ILE A 434 12.73 8.94 18.73
N ARG A 435 13.29 9.69 17.78
CA ARG A 435 12.83 9.72 16.37
C ARG A 435 13.40 8.59 15.51
N SER A 436 14.57 8.07 15.86
CA SER A 436 15.26 6.95 15.22
C SER A 436 15.80 6.02 16.30
N ASN A 437 16.19 4.78 15.94
CA ASN A 437 16.68 3.75 16.87
C ASN A 437 15.73 3.33 18.03
N GLN A 438 14.45 3.70 17.97
CA GLN A 438 13.36 3.26 18.85
C GLN A 438 13.46 1.77 19.23
N ALA A 439 13.26 1.43 20.51
CA ALA A 439 13.46 0.07 21.00
C ALA A 439 12.60 -0.95 20.23
N LEU A 440 13.25 -2.03 19.76
CA LEU A 440 12.65 -3.04 18.89
C LEU A 440 12.21 -4.26 19.69
N ALA A 441 10.90 -4.53 19.67
CA ALA A 441 10.32 -5.82 19.99
C ALA A 441 10.07 -6.61 18.70
N HIS A 442 9.98 -7.93 18.80
CA HIS A 442 9.48 -8.76 17.71
C HIS A 442 8.92 -10.07 18.25
N ASP A 443 7.93 -10.58 17.55
CA ASP A 443 7.31 -11.88 17.74
C ASP A 443 7.68 -12.73 16.52
N ALA A 444 7.91 -14.02 16.73
CA ALA A 444 8.25 -14.97 15.68
C ALA A 444 7.23 -16.11 15.68
N SER A 445 6.83 -16.57 14.49
CA SER A 445 5.92 -17.70 14.33
C SER A 445 6.16 -18.43 13.02
N GLU A 446 5.76 -19.69 12.95
CA GLU A 446 6.05 -20.58 11.82
C GLU A 446 4.77 -21.15 11.19
N ALA A 447 4.79 -21.28 9.86
CA ALA A 447 3.73 -21.92 9.09
C ALA A 447 4.33 -22.79 8.00
N TYR A 448 3.77 -23.98 7.78
CA TYR A 448 4.22 -24.90 6.74
C TYR A 448 3.13 -25.82 6.24
N TYR A 449 3.29 -26.31 5.01
CA TYR A 449 2.53 -27.42 4.47
C TYR A 449 3.42 -28.35 3.63
N ALA A 450 2.99 -29.60 3.49
CA ALA A 450 3.49 -30.56 2.52
C ALA A 450 2.32 -31.37 1.97
N THR A 451 2.14 -31.36 0.65
CA THR A 451 1.19 -32.22 -0.08
C THR A 451 1.97 -33.17 -0.99
N ALA A 452 1.63 -34.44 -0.96
CA ALA A 452 2.29 -35.49 -1.73
C ALA A 452 1.28 -36.36 -2.46
N SER A 453 1.60 -36.79 -3.67
CA SER A 453 0.79 -37.75 -4.42
C SER A 453 1.64 -38.82 -5.10
N GLN A 454 1.07 -40.01 -5.26
CA GLN A 454 1.65 -41.12 -6.01
C GLN A 454 0.64 -41.63 -7.02
N ILE A 455 0.98 -41.56 -8.31
CA ILE A 455 0.17 -42.07 -9.41
C ILE A 455 0.90 -43.26 -10.04
N THR A 456 0.43 -44.48 -9.82
CA THR A 456 1.10 -45.69 -10.35
C THR A 456 0.06 -46.75 -10.66
N TYR A 457 -0.33 -46.81 -11.94
CA TYR A 457 -1.45 -47.62 -12.42
C TYR A 457 -1.45 -49.06 -11.85
N PRO A 458 -2.57 -49.54 -11.27
CA PRO A 458 -3.90 -48.90 -11.18
C PRO A 458 -4.11 -48.01 -9.93
N PHE A 459 -3.07 -47.78 -9.12
CA PHE A 459 -3.18 -47.12 -7.81
C PHE A 459 -2.98 -45.60 -7.87
N PHE A 460 -3.67 -44.92 -6.96
CA PHE A 460 -3.50 -43.51 -6.64
C PHE A 460 -3.41 -43.36 -5.11
N GLY A 461 -2.57 -42.43 -4.65
CA GLY A 461 -2.54 -41.97 -3.27
C GLY A 461 -2.29 -40.47 -3.22
N TYR A 462 -2.91 -39.80 -2.23
CA TYR A 462 -2.66 -38.41 -1.87
C TYR A 462 -2.58 -38.32 -0.35
N GLY A 463 -1.77 -37.39 0.15
CA GLY A 463 -1.69 -37.06 1.56
C GLY A 463 -1.18 -35.65 1.76
N GLU A 464 -1.65 -35.01 2.83
CA GLU A 464 -1.30 -33.65 3.20
C GLU A 464 -0.96 -33.57 4.69
N PHE A 465 -0.11 -32.62 5.03
CA PHE A 465 0.30 -32.31 6.39
C PHE A 465 0.61 -30.81 6.46
N PHE A 466 0.06 -30.12 7.45
CA PHE A 466 0.26 -28.68 7.63
C PHE A 466 0.28 -28.30 9.10
N SER A 467 0.87 -27.15 9.39
CA SER A 467 0.79 -26.48 10.68
C SER A 467 0.87 -24.98 10.46
N VAL A 468 0.08 -24.22 11.19
CA VAL A 468 0.15 -22.76 11.24
C VAL A 468 0.12 -22.39 12.71
N GLU A 469 1.20 -21.82 13.23
CA GLU A 469 1.20 -21.31 14.60
C GLU A 469 0.26 -20.11 14.70
N PRO A 470 -0.58 -19.99 15.75
CA PRO A 470 -1.58 -18.91 15.86
C PRO A 470 -0.98 -17.51 16.10
N GLY A 471 0.35 -17.35 16.00
CA GLY A 471 1.03 -16.06 15.91
C GLY A 471 1.50 -15.68 14.49
N TYR A 472 1.35 -16.57 13.50
CA TYR A 472 1.62 -16.29 12.10
C TYR A 472 0.56 -15.33 11.54
N SER A 473 1.00 -14.29 10.82
CA SER A 473 0.08 -13.43 10.07
C SER A 473 0.68 -12.94 8.76
N THR A 474 -0.20 -12.80 7.76
CA THR A 474 0.07 -12.22 6.45
C THR A 474 -0.39 -10.76 6.35
N SER A 475 -0.63 -10.11 7.50
CA SER A 475 -1.27 -8.79 7.60
C SER A 475 -0.34 -7.73 8.20
N MET A 476 -0.54 -6.47 7.82
CA MET A 476 0.24 -5.32 8.30
C MET A 476 -0.65 -4.08 8.40
N PHE A 477 -0.62 -3.43 9.56
CA PHE A 477 -1.34 -2.17 9.74
C PHE A 477 -0.75 -1.08 8.84
N ILE A 478 -1.59 -0.23 8.26
CA ILE A 478 -1.21 0.83 7.31
C ILE A 478 -1.83 2.18 7.72
N PRO A 479 -1.05 3.27 7.81
CA PRO A 479 -1.56 4.57 8.22
C PRO A 479 -2.48 5.22 7.18
N ASP A 480 -3.24 6.22 7.60
CA ASP A 480 -3.84 7.21 6.69
C ASP A 480 -2.81 8.26 6.22
N SER A 481 -3.27 9.27 5.46
CA SER A 481 -2.41 10.39 5.01
C SER A 481 -1.95 11.34 6.11
N GLN A 482 -2.39 11.15 7.36
CA GLN A 482 -1.98 11.91 8.54
C GLN A 482 -1.07 11.09 9.47
N GLY A 483 -0.73 9.86 9.09
CA GLY A 483 0.06 8.94 9.92
C GLY A 483 -0.73 8.30 11.08
N PHE A 484 -2.06 8.38 11.07
CA PHE A 484 -2.93 7.72 12.04
C PHE A 484 -3.22 6.27 11.64
N ILE A 485 -3.38 5.38 12.62
CA ILE A 485 -3.90 4.03 12.46
C ILE A 485 -5.05 3.87 13.45
N ASP A 486 -6.22 3.48 12.96
CA ASP A 486 -7.26 2.84 13.76
C ASP A 486 -6.97 1.33 13.74
N TYR A 487 -6.77 0.71 14.90
CA TYR A 487 -6.42 -0.71 14.97
C TYR A 487 -7.65 -1.64 14.98
N GLU A 488 -8.88 -1.09 15.05
CA GLU A 488 -10.14 -1.85 15.01
C GLU A 488 -10.82 -1.77 13.62
N ASP A 489 -10.60 -0.69 12.86
CA ASP A 489 -11.04 -0.56 11.46
C ASP A 489 -10.07 -1.27 10.49
N GLU A 490 -10.04 -2.60 10.53
CA GLU A 490 -9.25 -3.42 9.60
C GLU A 490 -9.49 -3.02 8.13
N LYS A 491 -10.76 -2.75 7.79
CA LYS A 491 -11.20 -2.37 6.45
C LYS A 491 -10.44 -1.16 5.92
N ASN A 492 -10.13 -0.17 6.74
CA ASN A 492 -9.36 0.99 6.30
C ASN A 492 -7.87 0.92 6.63
N TYR A 493 -7.45 0.19 7.66
CA TYR A 493 -6.10 0.29 8.20
C TYR A 493 -5.31 -1.04 8.21
N LEU A 494 -5.82 -2.11 7.62
CA LEU A 494 -5.09 -3.36 7.43
C LEU A 494 -4.80 -3.61 5.94
N TYR A 495 -3.54 -3.91 5.63
CA TYR A 495 -3.07 -4.40 4.33
C TYR A 495 -2.62 -5.84 4.48
N GLU A 496 -3.01 -6.73 3.57
CA GLU A 496 -2.58 -8.13 3.65
C GLU A 496 -1.84 -8.56 2.39
N LEU A 497 -0.92 -9.49 2.59
CA LEU A 497 0.07 -9.96 1.63
C LEU A 497 -0.51 -11.13 0.81
N ILE A 498 -1.45 -11.85 1.41
CA ILE A 498 -2.29 -12.85 0.78
C ILE A 498 -3.73 -12.31 0.89
N ASP A 499 -4.46 -12.26 -0.23
CA ASP A 499 -5.92 -12.08 -0.16
C ASP A 499 -6.60 -13.45 -0.12
N ASP A 500 -7.64 -13.57 0.70
CA ASP A 500 -8.68 -14.59 0.53
C ASP A 500 -9.42 -14.33 -0.81
N ASN A 501 -9.57 -15.39 -1.59
CA ASN A 501 -10.00 -15.43 -3.00
C ASN A 501 -10.10 -16.92 -3.39
N ASP A 502 -11.08 -17.63 -2.83
CA ASP A 502 -11.13 -19.12 -2.89
C ASP A 502 -11.64 -19.67 -4.23
N ASP A 503 -12.42 -18.88 -4.97
CA ASP A 503 -12.93 -19.17 -6.31
C ASP A 503 -11.96 -18.84 -7.45
N GLN A 504 -10.87 -18.13 -7.14
CA GLN A 504 -9.78 -17.66 -8.01
C GLN A 504 -10.11 -16.51 -8.99
N ASP A 505 -11.16 -15.75 -8.76
CA ASP A 505 -11.55 -14.60 -9.59
C ASP A 505 -10.60 -13.36 -9.41
N ARG A 506 -11.04 -12.15 -9.82
CA ARG A 506 -10.31 -10.88 -9.61
C ARG A 506 -10.71 -10.09 -8.34
N PHE A 507 -11.72 -10.51 -7.58
CA PHE A 507 -12.28 -9.81 -6.43
C PHE A 507 -12.13 -10.61 -5.14
N PRO A 508 -11.25 -10.18 -4.21
CA PRO A 508 -11.13 -10.89 -2.95
C PRO A 508 -12.42 -10.79 -2.11
N ASP A 509 -12.76 -11.89 -1.42
CA ASP A 509 -14.01 -12.10 -0.65
C ASP A 509 -14.29 -11.09 0.48
N TRP A 510 -13.29 -10.27 0.79
CA TRP A 510 -13.16 -9.50 2.02
C TRP A 510 -12.66 -8.08 1.70
N GLN A 511 -13.22 -7.10 2.40
CA GLN A 511 -13.13 -5.71 1.96
C GLN A 511 -12.04 -4.91 2.68
N ARG A 512 -10.96 -4.53 1.97
CA ARG A 512 -9.95 -3.57 2.43
C ARG A 512 -9.80 -2.35 1.52
N ARG A 513 -9.43 -1.19 2.11
CA ARG A 513 -9.15 0.10 1.45
C ARG A 513 -8.06 0.02 0.38
N ALA A 514 -7.12 -0.89 0.55
CA ALA A 514 -5.99 -1.10 -0.35
C ALA A 514 -6.28 -2.10 -1.49
N VAL A 515 -7.38 -2.86 -1.45
CA VAL A 515 -7.84 -3.62 -2.61
C VAL A 515 -8.35 -2.60 -3.63
N ASN A 516 -7.60 -2.42 -4.73
CA ASN A 516 -7.80 -1.27 -5.62
C ASN A 516 -8.93 -1.47 -6.65
N LEU A 517 -10.15 -1.80 -6.19
CA LEU A 517 -11.36 -1.76 -7.03
C LEU A 517 -11.59 -0.40 -7.69
N SER A 518 -10.99 0.69 -7.17
CA SER A 518 -11.04 2.02 -7.79
C SER A 518 -10.26 2.12 -9.12
N ALA A 519 -9.46 1.11 -9.44
CA ALA A 519 -8.90 0.90 -10.77
C ALA A 519 -9.99 0.52 -11.79
N LEU A 520 -10.85 -0.44 -11.43
CA LEU A 520 -11.81 -1.07 -12.34
C LEU A 520 -13.16 -0.34 -12.38
N PHE A 521 -13.68 0.14 -11.24
CA PHE A 521 -15.02 0.72 -11.14
C PHE A 521 -15.04 2.17 -10.60
N PRO A 522 -14.74 3.17 -11.43
CA PRO A 522 -15.02 4.56 -11.07
C PRO A 522 -16.53 4.75 -10.84
N ASN A 523 -16.88 5.15 -9.61
CA ASN A 523 -18.24 5.44 -9.12
C ASN A 523 -19.13 4.24 -8.71
N GLN A 524 -18.60 3.03 -8.52
CA GLN A 524 -19.31 2.01 -7.74
C GLN A 524 -18.85 2.02 -6.29
N ASN A 525 -19.75 1.68 -5.36
CA ASN A 525 -19.36 1.37 -3.99
C ASN A 525 -18.48 0.12 -4.01
N GLN A 526 -17.43 0.10 -3.19
CA GLN A 526 -16.71 -1.13 -2.89
C GLN A 526 -17.68 -2.10 -2.22
N PHE A 527 -18.05 -3.16 -2.92
CA PHE A 527 -18.58 -4.38 -2.31
C PHE A 527 -17.40 -5.37 -2.20
N PRO A 528 -17.35 -6.24 -1.17
CA PRO A 528 -16.68 -7.52 -1.32
C PRO A 528 -17.37 -8.32 -2.44
N ASP A 529 -16.78 -9.43 -2.90
CA ASP A 529 -17.54 -10.29 -3.80
C ASP A 529 -18.83 -10.83 -3.14
N ARG A 530 -19.77 -11.21 -3.99
CA ARG A 530 -21.16 -11.47 -3.66
C ARG A 530 -21.66 -12.83 -4.15
N GLU A 531 -20.85 -13.52 -4.93
CA GLU A 531 -21.17 -14.71 -5.69
C GLU A 531 -20.11 -15.81 -5.51
N VAL A 532 -19.39 -15.82 -4.36
CA VAL A 532 -18.46 -16.84 -3.82
C VAL A 532 -18.82 -18.27 -4.26
N PHE A 533 -18.35 -18.64 -5.45
CA PHE A 533 -18.65 -19.90 -6.11
C PHE A 533 -17.46 -20.31 -6.99
N PRO A 534 -16.67 -21.31 -6.53
CA PRO A 534 -15.61 -21.94 -7.30
C PRO A 534 -15.89 -22.11 -8.80
N GLY A 535 -15.21 -21.30 -9.63
CA GLY A 535 -15.09 -21.51 -11.07
C GLY A 535 -15.98 -20.65 -11.97
N LEU A 536 -16.25 -19.40 -11.59
CA LEU A 536 -16.89 -18.40 -12.45
C LEU A 536 -16.12 -18.22 -13.79
N ASP A 537 -16.85 -18.18 -14.90
CA ASP A 537 -16.33 -17.86 -16.24
C ASP A 537 -16.38 -16.33 -16.42
N GLU A 538 -15.34 -15.61 -15.98
CA GLU A 538 -15.31 -14.14 -16.05
C GLU A 538 -15.19 -13.62 -17.48
N HIS A 539 -14.63 -14.42 -18.39
CA HIS A 539 -14.28 -14.00 -19.74
C HIS A 539 -15.24 -14.50 -20.84
N GLN A 540 -16.25 -15.28 -20.46
CA GLN A 540 -17.37 -15.79 -21.24
C GLN A 540 -16.94 -16.66 -22.44
N ASP A 541 -15.91 -17.49 -22.24
CA ASP A 541 -15.39 -18.41 -23.26
C ASP A 541 -15.93 -19.85 -23.15
N PHE A 542 -16.75 -20.12 -22.11
CA PHE A 542 -17.33 -21.41 -21.72
C PHE A 542 -16.34 -22.44 -21.15
N ILE A 543 -15.13 -22.01 -20.79
CA ILE A 543 -14.24 -22.70 -19.86
C ILE A 543 -14.46 -22.06 -18.47
N SER A 544 -14.18 -22.82 -17.40
CA SER A 544 -14.17 -22.29 -16.04
C SER A 544 -12.76 -21.79 -15.74
N ASP A 545 -12.59 -20.62 -15.13
CA ASP A 545 -11.30 -19.90 -15.07
C ASP A 545 -10.21 -20.59 -14.19
N PHE A 546 -10.50 -21.78 -13.66
CA PHE A 546 -9.53 -22.69 -13.04
C PHE A 546 -8.44 -23.19 -14.00
N ASN A 547 -7.18 -23.07 -13.56
CA ASN A 547 -6.00 -23.70 -14.16
C ASN A 547 -5.69 -25.08 -13.53
#